data_AF-A0A9D5P4H2-F1
#
_entry.id   AF-A0A9D5P4H2-F1
#
_cell.length_a   1.000
_cell.length_b   1.000
_cell.length_c   1.000
_cell.angle_alpha   90.00
_cell.angle_beta   90.00
_cell.angle_gamma   90.00
#
_symmetry.space_group_name_H-M   'P 1'
#
loop_
_entity.id
_entity.type
_entity.pdbx_description
1 polymer ?
#
loop_
_entity_poly.entity_id
_entity_poly.type
_entity_poly.pdbx_seq_one_letter_code
_entity_poly.pdbx_strand_id
1 'polypeptide(L)'
;MNNNEKEGSPRLKGIDAVAGIMILDMISYHCYSLPFHVYLSFFMPWFFFKSGMFYKRQCIKDCIKKSANKLLYPFFTFTILGYLVYVIIFLMEGNHDWTDYFVIPLKELFFDGSVYGNKPLWFLFSFFVVQVIFFDCGKQSEISYANYNSSCHFCLHIVFA
;
A
#
# COMPACT_ATOMS: atom_id res chain seq x y z
N MET A 1 7.77 -10.31 46.45
CA MET A 1 8.04 -9.51 45.23
C MET A 1 7.39 -10.23 44.07
N ASN A 2 6.20 -9.81 43.66
CA ASN A 2 5.43 -10.46 42.60
C ASN A 2 5.76 -9.76 41.28
N ASN A 3 6.57 -10.40 40.45
CA ASN A 3 6.93 -9.92 39.13
C ASN A 3 5.74 -10.15 38.19
N ASN A 4 4.82 -9.19 38.16
CA ASN A 4 3.85 -9.07 37.08
C ASN A 4 4.59 -8.56 35.84
N GLU A 5 5.34 -9.44 35.18
CA GLU A 5 5.76 -9.22 33.81
C GLU A 5 4.49 -9.11 32.97
N LYS A 6 4.25 -7.90 32.46
CA LYS A 6 3.23 -7.65 31.46
C LYS A 6 3.62 -8.45 30.23
N GLU A 7 3.08 -9.66 30.10
CA GLU A 7 3.21 -10.47 28.90
C GLU A 7 2.48 -9.75 27.77
N GLY A 8 3.18 -8.84 27.09
CA GLY A 8 2.71 -8.23 25.87
C GLY A 8 2.56 -9.34 24.85
N SER A 9 1.31 -9.58 24.40
CA SER A 9 0.94 -10.61 23.42
C SER A 9 2.10 -10.98 22.48
N PRO A 10 2.60 -12.22 22.47
CA PRO A 10 3.74 -12.59 21.64
C PRO A 10 3.41 -12.29 20.19
N ARG A 11 4.16 -11.38 19.56
CA ARG A 11 4.02 -11.12 18.12
C ARG A 11 4.21 -12.45 17.40
N LEU A 12 3.18 -12.90 16.69
CA LEU A 12 3.19 -14.19 16.02
C LEU A 12 4.20 -14.13 14.86
N LYS A 13 5.42 -14.63 15.10
CA LYS A 13 6.54 -14.59 14.14
C LYS A 13 6.16 -15.15 12.77
N GLY A 14 5.25 -16.13 12.72
CA GLY A 14 4.74 -16.70 11.49
C GLY A 14 4.00 -15.70 10.59
N ILE A 15 3.22 -14.76 11.15
CA ILE A 15 2.46 -13.78 10.36
C ILE A 15 3.40 -12.77 9.69
N ASP A 16 4.48 -12.40 10.39
CA ASP A 16 5.51 -11.53 9.84
C ASP A 16 6.34 -12.26 8.77
N ALA A 17 6.65 -13.55 8.96
CA ALA A 17 7.33 -14.38 7.97
C ALA A 17 6.52 -14.55 6.68
N VAL A 18 5.21 -14.84 6.78
CA VAL A 18 4.32 -14.95 5.61
C VAL A 18 4.24 -13.61 4.87
N ALA A 19 4.13 -12.49 5.60
CA ALA A 19 4.16 -11.17 4.96
C ALA A 19 5.48 -10.93 4.21
N GLY A 20 6.62 -11.37 4.74
CA GLY A 20 7.91 -11.29 4.04
C GLY A 20 7.94 -12.11 2.75
N ILE A 21 7.44 -13.35 2.78
CA ILE A 21 7.34 -14.22 1.59
C ILE A 21 6.48 -13.55 0.51
N MET A 22 5.36 -12.92 0.88
CA MET A 22 4.49 -12.19 -0.05
C MET A 22 5.20 -11.00 -0.72
N ILE A 23 6.07 -10.28 0.01
CA ILE A 23 6.87 -9.20 -0.58
C ILE A 23 7.88 -9.77 -1.58
N LEU A 24 8.57 -10.86 -1.20
CA LEU A 24 9.56 -11.50 -2.07
C LEU A 24 8.94 -12.04 -3.36
N ASP A 25 7.73 -12.60 -3.28
CA ASP A 25 6.99 -13.05 -4.46
C ASP A 25 6.67 -11.87 -5.41
N MET A 26 6.18 -10.74 -4.87
CA MET A 26 5.92 -9.54 -5.68
C MET A 26 7.19 -8.97 -6.33
N ILE A 27 8.32 -8.92 -5.61
CA ILE A 27 9.60 -8.47 -6.17
C ILE A 27 10.05 -9.43 -7.28
N SER A 28 9.92 -10.73 -7.06
CA SER A 28 10.30 -11.76 -8.04
C SER A 28 9.51 -11.63 -9.35
N TYR A 29 8.22 -11.30 -9.26
CA TYR A 29 7.39 -11.02 -10.42
C TYR A 29 7.83 -9.74 -11.17
N HIS A 30 8.11 -8.66 -10.44
CA HIS A 30 8.52 -7.39 -11.08
C HIS A 30 9.93 -7.44 -11.68
N CYS A 31 10.86 -8.19 -11.07
CA CYS A 31 12.24 -8.27 -11.54
C CYS A 31 12.47 -9.34 -12.62
N TYR A 32 11.81 -10.49 -12.51
CA TYR A 32 12.12 -11.66 -13.34
C TYR A 32 10.90 -12.20 -14.12
N SER A 33 9.73 -11.56 -13.99
CA SER A 33 8.47 -12.02 -14.59
C SER A 33 8.19 -13.50 -14.36
N LEU A 34 8.61 -14.02 -13.20
CA LEU A 34 8.48 -15.45 -12.88
C LEU A 34 7.00 -15.81 -12.69
N PRO A 35 6.57 -17.00 -13.15
CA PRO A 35 5.16 -17.40 -13.13
C PRO A 35 4.63 -17.79 -11.73
N PHE A 36 5.44 -17.69 -10.66
CA PHE A 36 5.01 -18.02 -9.30
C PHE A 36 3.84 -17.16 -8.79
N HIS A 37 3.67 -15.97 -9.38
CA HIS A 37 2.59 -15.02 -9.09
C HIS A 37 1.19 -15.62 -9.26
N VAL A 38 1.01 -16.62 -10.14
CA VAL A 38 -0.29 -17.28 -10.36
C VAL A 38 -0.77 -18.02 -9.10
N TYR A 39 0.16 -18.55 -8.31
CA TYR A 39 -0.16 -19.34 -7.11
C TYR A 39 -0.32 -18.48 -5.85
N LEU A 40 0.33 -17.32 -5.80
CA LEU A 40 0.35 -16.43 -4.63
C LEU A 40 -0.35 -15.09 -4.88
N SER A 41 -1.23 -14.98 -5.88
CA SER A 41 -1.95 -13.73 -6.25
C SER A 41 -2.71 -13.03 -5.10
N PHE A 42 -2.90 -13.70 -3.96
CA PHE A 42 -3.49 -13.13 -2.75
C PHE A 42 -2.52 -12.26 -1.91
N PHE A 43 -1.30 -12.01 -2.38
CA PHE A 43 -0.33 -11.18 -1.66
C PHE A 43 -0.87 -9.78 -1.34
N MET A 44 -1.57 -9.11 -2.27
CA MET A 44 -2.17 -7.79 -2.00
C MET A 44 -3.26 -7.87 -0.90
N PRO A 45 -4.33 -8.69 -1.04
CA PRO A 45 -5.32 -8.88 0.02
C PRO A 45 -4.74 -9.26 1.38
N TRP A 46 -3.65 -10.03 1.42
CA TRP A 46 -2.99 -10.45 2.66
C TRP A 46 -2.49 -9.26 3.50
N PHE A 47 -1.91 -8.24 2.86
CA PHE A 47 -1.43 -7.05 3.59
C PHE A 47 -2.58 -6.26 4.22
N PHE A 48 -3.70 -6.12 3.51
CA PHE A 48 -4.92 -5.51 4.04
C PHE A 48 -5.44 -6.32 5.24
N PHE A 49 -5.43 -7.64 5.14
CA PHE A 49 -5.93 -8.53 6.19
C PHE A 49 -5.10 -8.38 7.46
N LYS A 50 -3.78 -8.50 7.32
CA LYS A 50 -2.83 -8.34 8.42
C LYS A 50 -2.97 -6.99 9.12
N SER A 51 -3.29 -5.93 8.37
CA SER A 51 -3.47 -4.58 8.94
C SER A 51 -4.69 -4.49 9.87
N GLY A 52 -5.76 -5.21 9.57
CA GLY A 52 -6.98 -5.27 10.38
C GLY A 52 -6.86 -6.18 11.61
N MET A 53 -6.08 -7.26 11.53
CA MET A 53 -5.91 -8.24 12.63
C MET A 53 -5.39 -7.63 13.93
N PHE A 54 -4.56 -6.59 13.85
CA PHE A 54 -3.94 -5.93 15.00
C PHE A 54 -4.58 -4.58 15.32
N TYR A 55 -5.83 -4.36 14.89
CA TYR A 55 -6.53 -3.12 15.14
C TYR A 55 -6.67 -2.86 16.65
N LYS A 56 -6.18 -1.70 17.08
CA LYS A 56 -6.37 -1.19 18.44
C LYS A 56 -7.12 0.13 18.34
N ARG A 57 -8.11 0.32 19.21
CA ARG A 57 -8.90 1.56 19.26
C ARG A 57 -7.96 2.74 19.55
N GLN A 58 -7.84 3.66 18.60
CA GLN A 58 -7.02 4.88 18.69
C GLN A 58 -7.85 6.07 18.22
N CYS A 59 -7.44 7.28 18.61
CA CYS A 59 -8.05 8.49 18.06
C CYS A 59 -7.82 8.54 16.55
N ILE A 60 -8.86 8.90 15.79
CA ILE A 60 -8.81 8.96 14.32
C ILE A 60 -7.65 9.86 13.85
N LYS A 61 -7.45 11.01 14.52
CA LYS A 61 -6.36 11.94 14.21
C LYS A 61 -4.97 11.29 14.37
N ASP A 62 -4.79 10.51 15.44
CA ASP A 62 -3.52 9.85 15.72
C ASP A 62 -3.27 8.67 14.77
N CYS A 63 -4.33 7.95 14.39
CA CYS A 63 -4.24 6.94 13.36
C CYS A 63 -3.84 7.55 12.02
N ILE A 64 -4.59 8.54 11.52
CA ILE A 64 -4.30 9.16 10.22
C ILE A 64 -2.88 9.69 10.20
N LYS A 65 -2.44 10.37 11.26
CA LYS A 65 -1.07 10.89 11.37
C LYS A 65 -0.02 9.76 11.31
N LYS A 66 -0.24 8.67 12.04
CA LYS A 66 0.69 7.53 12.07
C LYS A 66 0.72 6.80 10.73
N SER A 67 -0.43 6.58 10.12
CA SER A 67 -0.56 5.95 8.81
C SER A 67 0.04 6.81 7.71
N ALA A 68 -0.21 8.13 7.75
CA ALA A 68 0.38 9.08 6.81
C ALA A 68 1.91 9.11 6.91
N ASN A 69 2.46 9.19 8.12
CA ASN A 69 3.92 9.16 8.31
C ASN A 69 4.55 7.83 7.87
N LYS A 70 3.83 6.72 8.01
CA LYS A 70 4.34 5.39 7.64
C LYS A 70 4.23 5.11 6.14
N LEU A 71 3.20 5.62 5.47
CA LEU A 71 2.81 5.22 4.12
C LEU A 71 2.91 6.37 3.12
N LEU A 72 2.35 7.53 3.48
CA LEU A 72 2.28 8.69 2.62
C LEU A 72 3.65 9.38 2.49
N TYR A 73 4.44 9.40 3.57
CA TYR A 73 5.81 9.92 3.53
C TYR A 73 6.72 9.17 2.54
N PRO A 74 6.85 7.82 2.61
CA PRO A 74 7.62 7.10 1.61
C PRO A 74 6.99 7.19 0.22
N PHE A 75 5.66 7.18 0.09
CA PHE A 75 4.99 7.39 -1.19
C PHE A 75 5.44 8.69 -1.88
N PHE A 76 5.32 9.83 -1.20
CA PHE A 76 5.73 11.12 -1.79
C PHE A 76 7.22 11.17 -2.09
N THR A 77 8.05 10.57 -1.24
CA THR A 77 9.51 10.56 -1.44
C THR A 77 9.87 9.77 -2.71
N PHE A 78 9.32 8.57 -2.88
CA PHE A 78 9.58 7.77 -4.08
C PHE A 78 8.92 8.34 -5.33
N THR A 79 7.74 8.96 -5.21
CA THR A 79 7.09 9.66 -6.34
C THR A 79 7.93 10.83 -6.84
N ILE A 80 8.47 11.66 -5.93
CA ILE A 80 9.34 12.79 -6.31
C ILE A 80 10.64 12.27 -6.92
N LEU A 81 11.27 11.26 -6.31
CA LEU A 81 12.49 10.66 -6.85
C LEU A 81 12.26 10.06 -8.24
N GLY A 82 11.16 9.32 -8.42
CA GLY A 82 10.75 8.75 -9.70
C GLY A 82 10.53 9.81 -10.77
N TYR A 83 9.82 10.89 -10.41
CA TYR A 83 9.59 12.02 -11.30
C TYR A 83 10.90 12.72 -11.70
N LEU A 84 11.83 12.92 -10.77
CA LEU A 84 13.13 13.52 -11.08
C LEU A 84 13.94 12.65 -12.06
N VAL A 85 13.96 11.34 -11.86
CA VAL A 85 14.62 10.40 -12.78
C VAL A 85 13.95 10.43 -14.15
N TYR A 86 12.62 10.43 -14.21
CA TYR A 86 11.86 10.53 -15.45
C TYR A 86 12.20 11.82 -16.23
N VAL A 87 12.22 12.97 -15.55
CA VAL A 87 12.60 14.25 -16.17
C VAL A 87 14.03 14.21 -16.71
N ILE A 88 14.99 13.64 -15.97
CA ILE A 88 16.39 13.53 -16.41
C ILE A 88 16.48 12.68 -17.69
N ILE A 89 15.78 11.55 -17.77
CA ILE A 89 15.79 10.68 -18.96
C ILE A 89 15.23 11.43 -20.16
N PHE A 90 14.08 12.10 -20.01
CA PHE A 90 13.45 12.88 -21.08
C PHE A 90 14.32 14.05 -21.55
N LEU A 91 15.02 14.73 -20.63
CA LEU A 91 15.98 15.77 -21.00
C LEU A 91 17.15 15.24 -21.84
N MET A 92 17.51 13.96 -21.68
CA MET A 92 18.59 13.32 -22.46
C MET A 92 18.12 12.82 -23.83
N GLU A 93 16.86 12.41 -23.99
CA GLU A 93 16.32 11.89 -25.26
C GLU A 93 16.03 13.01 -26.29
N GLY A 94 15.67 14.21 -25.84
CA GLY A 94 15.41 15.37 -26.69
C GLY A 94 14.09 15.27 -27.49
N ASN A 95 13.50 16.42 -27.86
CA ASN A 95 12.18 16.55 -28.50
C ASN A 95 10.98 16.07 -27.65
N HIS A 96 10.76 16.72 -26.50
CA HIS A 96 9.56 16.50 -25.69
C HIS A 96 8.80 17.79 -25.44
N ASP A 97 7.47 17.69 -25.47
CA ASP A 97 6.57 18.81 -25.21
C ASP A 97 6.28 18.95 -23.71
N TRP A 98 5.75 20.11 -23.30
CA TRP A 98 5.31 20.36 -21.92
C TRP A 98 4.31 19.32 -21.39
N THR A 99 3.54 18.72 -22.30
CA THR A 99 2.61 17.62 -22.02
C THR A 99 3.33 16.41 -21.42
N ASP A 100 4.52 16.09 -21.91
CA ASP A 100 5.28 14.91 -21.51
C ASP A 100 5.86 15.05 -20.10
N TYR A 101 6.16 16.29 -19.70
CA TYR A 101 6.70 16.61 -18.38
C TYR A 101 5.62 16.70 -17.30
N PHE A 102 4.43 17.22 -17.62
CA PHE A 102 3.42 17.52 -16.60
C PHE A 102 2.13 16.72 -16.75
N VAL A 103 1.57 16.64 -17.96
CA VAL A 103 0.25 16.05 -18.17
C VAL A 103 0.31 14.53 -18.06
N ILE A 104 1.32 13.89 -18.67
CA ILE A 104 1.46 12.43 -18.62
C ILE A 104 1.71 11.94 -17.18
N PRO A 105 2.69 12.47 -16.42
CA PRO A 105 2.95 11.98 -15.07
C PRO A 105 1.80 12.28 -14.10
N LEU A 106 1.08 13.40 -14.28
CA LEU A 106 -0.11 13.69 -13.48
C LEU A 106 -1.25 12.73 -13.82
N LYS A 107 -1.49 12.44 -15.11
CA LYS A 107 -2.50 11.48 -15.53
C LYS A 107 -2.18 10.09 -14.95
N GLU A 108 -0.94 9.63 -15.07
CA GLU A 108 -0.51 8.35 -14.48
C GLU A 108 -0.69 8.32 -12.95
N LEU A 109 -0.31 9.40 -12.26
CA LEU A 109 -0.49 9.47 -10.81
C LEU A 109 -1.98 9.40 -10.39
N PHE A 110 -2.88 9.98 -11.19
CA PHE A 110 -4.32 9.97 -10.90
C PHE A 110 -5.02 8.66 -11.28
N PHE A 111 -4.66 8.07 -12.41
CA PHE A 111 -5.31 6.85 -12.92
C PHE A 111 -4.62 5.57 -12.44
N ASP A 112 -3.30 5.49 -12.54
CA ASP A 112 -2.51 4.31 -12.13
C ASP A 112 -2.02 4.40 -10.68
N GLY A 113 -2.21 5.53 -10.01
CA GLY A 113 -1.79 5.74 -8.62
C GLY A 113 -0.26 5.76 -8.41
N SER A 114 0.51 5.80 -9.51
CA SER A 114 1.98 5.79 -9.50
C SER A 114 2.55 6.46 -10.73
N VAL A 115 3.80 6.90 -10.66
CA VAL A 115 4.53 7.50 -11.80
C VAL A 115 5.29 6.41 -12.55
N TYR A 116 5.50 6.58 -13.86
CA TYR A 116 6.32 5.69 -14.69
C TYR A 116 7.60 5.21 -13.99
N GLY A 117 7.87 3.90 -14.12
CA GLY A 117 9.00 3.22 -13.46
C GLY A 117 8.79 2.89 -11.98
N ASN A 118 7.70 3.35 -11.35
CA ASN A 118 7.42 3.18 -9.93
C ASN A 118 6.05 2.51 -9.66
N LYS A 119 5.68 1.54 -10.49
CA LYS A 119 4.39 0.82 -10.39
C LYS A 119 4.03 0.29 -8.99
N PRO A 120 4.97 -0.23 -8.18
CA PRO A 120 4.64 -0.71 -6.83
C PRO A 120 4.17 0.39 -5.86
N LEU A 121 4.36 1.67 -6.16
CA LEU A 121 3.99 2.78 -5.25
C LEU A 121 2.48 2.89 -5.05
N TRP A 122 1.67 2.56 -6.05
CA TRP A 122 0.22 2.66 -5.94
C TRP A 122 -0.29 1.90 -4.72
N PHE A 123 0.29 0.73 -4.43
CA PHE A 123 -0.12 -0.09 -3.29
C PHE A 123 -0.06 0.69 -1.97
N LEU A 124 0.95 1.53 -1.75
CA LEU A 124 1.09 2.34 -0.53
C LEU A 124 -0.05 3.36 -0.40
N PHE A 125 -0.43 3.98 -1.53
CA PHE A 125 -1.52 4.95 -1.57
C PHE A 125 -2.87 4.28 -1.31
N SER A 126 -3.18 3.17 -2.01
CA SER A 126 -4.40 2.40 -1.74
C SER A 126 -4.48 1.90 -0.30
N PHE A 127 -3.36 1.45 0.26
CA PHE A 127 -3.29 0.98 1.64
C PHE A 127 -3.55 2.11 2.65
N PHE A 128 -3.10 3.34 2.36
CA PHE A 128 -3.44 4.51 3.16
C PHE A 128 -4.94 4.83 3.10
N VAL A 129 -5.54 4.88 1.90
CA VAL A 129 -6.96 5.17 1.71
C VAL A 129 -7.84 4.16 2.45
N VAL A 130 -7.55 2.86 2.34
CA VAL A 130 -8.29 1.82 3.05
C VAL A 130 -8.19 1.97 4.57
N GLN A 131 -7.01 2.35 5.10
CA GLN A 131 -6.90 2.63 6.53
C GLN A 131 -7.75 3.82 6.96
N VAL A 132 -7.76 4.91 6.20
CA VAL A 132 -8.60 6.08 6.52
C VAL A 132 -10.08 5.69 6.53
N ILE A 133 -10.55 4.98 5.50
CA ILE A 133 -11.94 4.50 5.40
C ILE A 133 -12.29 3.59 6.58
N PHE A 134 -11.40 2.65 6.94
CA PHE A 134 -11.66 1.71 8.03
C PHE A 134 -11.74 2.40 9.40
N PHE A 135 -10.91 3.42 9.66
CA PHE A 135 -10.94 4.17 10.92
C PHE A 135 -12.15 5.10 11.02
N ASP A 136 -12.63 5.67 9.91
CA ASP A 136 -13.86 6.46 9.89
C ASP A 136 -15.10 5.56 10.08
N CYS A 137 -15.10 4.39 9.43
CA CYS A 137 -16.18 3.40 9.53
C CYS A 137 -16.19 2.65 10.88
N GLY A 138 -15.02 2.44 11.51
CA GLY A 138 -14.88 1.85 12.84
C GLY A 138 -15.45 2.69 13.99
N LYS A 139 -15.98 3.88 13.68
CA LYS A 139 -16.86 4.66 14.55
C LYS A 139 -18.27 4.02 14.66
N GLN A 140 -18.63 3.13 13.74
CA GLN A 140 -19.91 2.43 13.67
C GLN A 140 -19.69 0.90 13.81
N SER A 141 -19.90 0.39 15.03
CA SER A 141 -20.25 -0.99 15.39
C SER A 141 -19.20 -2.12 15.29
N GLU A 142 -19.33 -3.07 16.24
CA GLU A 142 -18.72 -4.40 16.30
C GLU A 142 -19.12 -5.33 15.12
N ILE A 143 -19.34 -4.82 13.91
CA ILE A 143 -19.73 -5.64 12.75
C ILE A 143 -18.48 -6.14 12.04
N SER A 144 -17.85 -7.10 12.72
CA SER A 144 -17.59 -8.46 12.24
C SER A 144 -17.38 -8.60 10.72
N TYR A 145 -16.12 -8.87 10.34
CA TYR A 145 -15.57 -9.71 9.25
C TYR A 145 -16.28 -9.86 7.89
N ALA A 146 -17.60 -9.73 7.77
CA ALA A 146 -18.38 -9.86 6.55
C ALA A 146 -18.19 -8.69 5.56
N ASN A 147 -17.93 -7.47 6.04
CA ASN A 147 -17.65 -6.31 5.18
C ASN A 147 -16.24 -6.28 4.60
N TYR A 148 -15.33 -7.14 5.09
CA TYR A 148 -13.97 -7.27 4.57
C TYR A 148 -13.98 -7.72 3.09
N ASN A 149 -14.89 -8.62 2.72
CA ASN A 149 -15.01 -9.11 1.35
C ASN A 149 -15.58 -8.04 0.40
N SER A 150 -16.48 -7.17 0.88
CA SER A 150 -17.11 -6.11 0.08
C SER A 150 -16.18 -4.92 -0.17
N SER A 151 -15.42 -4.48 0.84
CA SER A 151 -14.38 -3.47 0.67
C SER A 151 -13.21 -3.97 -0.19
N CYS A 152 -12.85 -5.26 -0.10
CA CYS A 152 -11.90 -5.87 -1.03
C CYS A 152 -12.43 -5.90 -2.46
N HIS A 153 -13.73 -6.14 -2.69
CA HIS A 153 -14.34 -6.12 -4.02
C HIS A 153 -14.42 -4.71 -4.62
N PHE A 154 -14.71 -3.70 -3.79
CA PHE A 154 -14.74 -2.29 -4.21
C PHE A 154 -13.34 -1.75 -4.52
N CYS A 155 -12.33 -2.09 -3.69
CA CYS A 155 -10.94 -1.79 -4.00
C CYS A 155 -10.43 -2.58 -5.22
N LEU A 156 -10.79 -3.85 -5.39
CA LEU A 156 -10.44 -4.61 -6.60
C LEU A 156 -11.02 -3.95 -7.87
N HIS A 157 -12.26 -3.44 -7.81
CA HIS A 157 -12.88 -2.75 -8.94
C HIS A 157 -12.24 -1.40 -9.25
N ILE A 158 -11.67 -0.69 -8.26
CA ILE A 158 -10.88 0.53 -8.47
C ILE A 158 -9.45 0.20 -8.94
N VAL A 159 -8.96 -1.01 -8.63
CA VAL A 159 -7.59 -1.48 -8.93
C VAL A 159 -7.45 -2.19 -10.28
N PHE A 160 -8.53 -2.80 -10.78
CA PHE A 160 -8.54 -3.56 -12.04
C PHE A 160 -9.43 -2.92 -13.13
N ALA A 161 -9.91 -1.70 -12.93
CA ALA A 161 -10.57 -0.88 -13.97
C ALA A 161 -9.61 0.21 -14.47
#